data_AF-A0AAV7N6Q1-F1
#
_entry.id   AF-A0AAV7N6Q1-F1
#
_cell.length_a   1.000
_cell.length_b   1.000
_cell.length_c   1.000
_cell.angle_alpha   90.00
_cell.angle_beta   90.00
_cell.angle_gamma   90.00
#
_symmetry.space_group_name_H-M   'P 1'
#
loop_
_entity.id
_entity.type
_entity.pdbx_description
1 polymer ?
#
loop_
_entity_poly.entity_id
_entity_poly.type
_entity_poly.pdbx_seq_one_letter_code
_entity_poly.pdbx_strand_id
1 'polypeptide(L)'
;LAVLYWKHTVLAKQPLYVAFVDLKSAFDLVPREKLWVVLYRIGVPSNLVSLLKRLHEETYAQVRWGNLGELTDKIPINRGVRQGCVL
;
A
#
# COMPACT_ATOMS: atom_id res chain seq x y z
N LEU A 1 -9.58 -8.61 -6.72
CA LEU A 1 -10.74 -9.22 -7.41
C LEU A 1 -11.98 -8.37 -7.17
N ALA A 2 -12.91 -8.27 -8.12
CA ALA A 2 -14.20 -7.62 -7.86
C ALA A 2 -15.33 -8.67 -7.89
N VAL A 3 -16.11 -8.76 -6.82
CA VAL A 3 -17.25 -9.70 -6.73
C VAL A 3 -18.51 -8.89 -6.46
N LEU A 4 -19.50 -9.04 -7.33
CA LEU A 4 -20.83 -8.46 -7.16
C LEU A 4 -21.68 -9.45 -6.35
N TYR A 5 -22.28 -8.98 -5.25
CA TYR A 5 -23.22 -9.76 -4.45
C TYR A 5 -24.60 -9.12 -4.47
N TRP A 6 -25.61 -9.97 -4.68
CA TRP A 6 -27.01 -9.62 -4.52
C TRP A 6 -27.48 -10.04 -3.12
N LYS A 7 -27.97 -9.09 -2.31
CA LYS A 7 -28.63 -9.39 -1.03
C LYS A 7 -29.88 -8.53 -0.87
N HIS A 8 -30.99 -9.15 -0.48
CA HIS A 8 -32.20 -8.44 -0.06
C HIS A 8 -32.02 -7.89 1.36
N THR A 9 -32.18 -6.59 1.55
CA THR A 9 -32.21 -5.97 2.89
C THR A 9 -33.54 -6.26 3.58
N VAL A 10 -33.50 -6.86 4.77
CA VAL A 10 -34.69 -7.23 5.56
C VAL A 10 -35.53 -6.01 5.98
N LEU A 11 -34.94 -4.80 5.96
CA LEU A 11 -35.55 -3.56 6.46
C LEU A 11 -36.17 -2.66 5.38
N ALA A 12 -35.70 -2.76 4.13
CA ALA A 12 -36.23 -2.01 3.01
C ALA A 12 -36.45 -2.99 1.86
N LYS A 13 -37.70 -3.16 1.43
CA LYS A 13 -38.12 -4.05 0.32
C LYS A 13 -37.58 -3.62 -1.05
N GLN A 14 -36.42 -2.96 -1.10
CA GLN A 14 -35.74 -2.53 -2.31
C GLN A 14 -34.48 -3.36 -2.53
N PRO A 15 -34.10 -3.60 -3.80
CA PRO A 15 -32.89 -4.35 -4.13
C PRO A 15 -31.62 -3.56 -3.79
N LEU A 16 -30.68 -4.19 -3.09
CA LEU A 16 -29.35 -3.65 -2.78
C LEU A 16 -28.30 -4.34 -3.66
N TYR A 17 -27.58 -3.54 -4.45
CA TYR A 17 -26.46 -4.00 -5.25
C TYR A 17 -25.15 -3.64 -4.53
N VAL A 18 -24.30 -4.63 -4.26
CA VAL A 18 -22.99 -4.42 -3.60
C VAL A 18 -21.88 -4.95 -4.49
N ALA A 19 -20.83 -4.14 -4.68
CA ALA A 19 -19.59 -4.55 -5.30
C ALA A 19 -18.47 -4.56 -4.26
N PHE A 20 -17.81 -5.72 -4.09
CA PHE A 20 -16.58 -5.82 -3.32
C PHE A 20 -15.41 -5.59 -4.26
N VAL A 21 -14.50 -4.67 -3.92
CA VAL A 21 -13.30 -4.40 -4.70
C VAL A 21 -12.09 -4.69 -3.84
N ASP A 22 -11.35 -5.72 -4.21
CA ASP A 22 -10.08 -6.09 -3.59
C ASP A 22 -8.91 -5.68 -4.49
N LEU A 23 -8.00 -4.88 -3.92
CA LEU A 23 -6.81 -4.35 -4.58
C LEU A 23 -5.64 -5.31 -4.34
N LYS A 24 -5.15 -5.93 -5.41
CA LYS A 24 -3.98 -6.80 -5.35
C LYS A 24 -2.76 -6.01 -4.87
N SER A 25 -2.08 -6.50 -3.83
CA SER A 25 -0.83 -5.93 -3.31
C SER A 25 -0.92 -4.42 -3.04
N ALA A 26 -2.02 -3.99 -2.40
CA ALA A 26 -2.36 -2.58 -2.21
C ALA A 26 -1.20 -1.76 -1.59
N PHE A 27 -0.48 -2.33 -0.63
CA PHE A 27 0.65 -1.67 0.03
C PHE A 27 1.90 -1.61 -0.84
N ASP A 28 2.20 -2.66 -1.62
CA ASP A 28 3.40 -2.72 -2.46
C ASP A 28 3.29 -1.82 -3.71
N LEU A 29 2.07 -1.54 -4.15
CA LEU A 29 1.80 -0.79 -5.38
C LEU A 29 1.59 0.72 -5.18
N VAL A 30 1.68 1.23 -3.94
CA VAL A 30 1.47 2.65 -3.66
C VAL A 30 2.52 3.51 -4.40
N PRO A 31 2.11 4.45 -5.26
CA PRO A 31 3.03 5.43 -5.86
C PRO A 31 3.41 6.50 -4.83
N ARG A 32 4.64 6.44 -4.31
CA ARG A 32 5.15 7.31 -3.24
C ARG A 32 5.00 8.81 -3.55
N GLU A 33 5.30 9.24 -4.77
CA GLU A 33 5.12 10.64 -5.18
C GLU A 33 3.68 11.14 -5.01
N LYS A 34 2.69 10.31 -5.38
CA LYS A 34 1.28 10.66 -5.20
C LYS A 34 0.88 10.63 -3.73
N LEU A 35 1.41 9.70 -2.95
CA LEU A 35 1.20 9.65 -1.50
C LEU A 35 1.67 10.95 -0.84
N TRP A 36 2.86 11.44 -1.18
CA TRP A 36 3.39 12.70 -0.65
C TRP A 36 2.48 13.89 -0.95
N VAL A 37 2.02 14.00 -2.21
CA VAL A 37 1.08 15.05 -2.62
C VAL A 37 -0.22 14.99 -1.81
N VAL A 38 -0.76 13.79 -1.60
CA VAL A 38 -1.99 13.61 -0.80
C VAL A 38 -1.77 14.01 0.66
N LEU A 39 -0.65 13.61 1.27
CA LEU A 39 -0.33 13.98 2.66
C LEU A 39 -0.25 15.49 2.86
N TYR A 40 0.39 16.22 1.93
CA TYR A 40 0.38 17.68 1.98
C TYR A 40 -1.03 18.26 1.84
N ARG A 41 -1.85 17.71 0.94
CA ARG A 41 -3.23 18.20 0.71
C ARG A 41 -4.16 18.00 1.90
N ILE A 42 -3.99 16.93 2.67
CA ILE A 42 -4.80 16.69 3.87
C ILE A 42 -4.27 17.45 5.12
N GLY A 43 -3.24 18.27 4.96
CA GLY A 43 -2.73 19.14 6.02
C GLY A 43 -1.68 18.50 6.93
N VAL A 44 -1.04 17.39 6.51
CA VAL A 44 0.06 16.81 7.29
C VAL A 44 1.24 17.80 7.31
N PRO A 45 1.80 18.12 8.49
CA PRO A 45 2.93 19.04 8.61
C PRO A 45 4.12 18.67 7.72
N SER A 46 4.74 19.66 7.09
CA SER A 46 5.79 19.44 6.09
C SER A 46 7.03 18.73 6.64
N ASN A 47 7.36 18.96 7.91
CA ASN A 47 8.41 18.25 8.63
C ASN A 47 8.10 16.75 8.77
N LEU A 48 6.85 16.39 9.05
CA LEU A 48 6.42 14.99 9.14
C LEU A 48 6.43 14.31 7.76
N VAL A 49 5.94 14.98 6.72
CA VAL A 49 6.02 14.42 5.35
C VAL A 49 7.47 14.24 4.91
N SER A 50 8.37 15.16 5.27
CA SER A 50 9.80 15.03 4.99
C SER A 50 10.43 13.85 5.73
N LEU A 51 10.04 13.61 6.98
CA LEU A 51 10.46 12.42 7.74
C LEU A 51 10.00 11.12 7.07
N LEU A 52 8.74 11.07 6.63
CA LEU A 52 8.17 9.90 5.93
C LEU A 52 8.85 9.63 4.59
N LYS A 53 9.20 10.69 3.84
CA LYS A 53 10.01 10.58 2.62
C LYS A 53 11.36 9.94 2.91
N ARG A 54 12.10 10.46 3.90
CA ARG A 54 13.41 9.94 4.30
C ARG A 54 13.36 8.48 4.76
N LEU A 55 12.29 8.07 5.45
CA LEU A 55 12.09 6.67 5.84
C LEU A 55 11.99 5.72 4.62
N HIS A 56 11.53 6.24 3.48
CA HIS A 56 11.33 5.52 2.23
C HIS A 56 12.39 5.85 1.17
N GLU A 57 13.41 6.65 1.49
CA GLU A 57 14.57 6.87 0.63
C GLU A 57 15.49 5.64 0.70
N GLU A 58 16.23 5.38 -0.38
CA GLU A 58 17.28 4.34 -0.44
C GLU A 58 16.83 2.95 0.06
N THR A 59 15.58 2.59 -0.16
CA THR A 59 15.08 1.25 0.21
C THR A 59 15.46 0.22 -0.85
N TYR A 60 16.08 -0.88 -0.43
CA TYR A 60 16.46 -2.00 -1.29
C TYR A 60 15.92 -3.33 -0.76
N ALA A 61 15.58 -4.23 -1.66
CA ALA A 61 15.33 -5.65 -1.38
C ALA A 61 16.57 -6.47 -1.71
N GLN A 62 16.85 -7.49 -0.90
CA GLN A 62 17.79 -8.55 -1.23
C GLN A 62 17.14 -9.88 -0.86
N VAL A 63 17.31 -10.88 -1.72
CA VAL A 63 16.82 -12.23 -1.45
C VAL A 63 17.96 -13.02 -0.83
N ARG A 64 17.67 -13.70 0.29
CA ARG A 64 18.57 -14.69 0.85
C ARG A 64 18.36 -16.02 0.15
N TRP A 65 19.43 -16.62 -0.36
CA TRP A 65 19.37 -17.89 -1.07
C TRP A 65 20.54 -18.81 -0.69
N GLY A 66 20.41 -20.09 -1.01
CA GLY A 66 21.40 -21.12 -0.68
C GLY A 66 21.43 -21.48 0.81
N ASN A 67 22.11 -22.59 1.12
CA ASN A 67 22.21 -23.12 2.50
C ASN A 67 23.14 -22.28 3.40
N LEU A 68 24.02 -21.47 2.79
CA LEU A 68 24.98 -20.62 3.49
C LEU A 68 24.48 -19.17 3.68
N GLY A 69 23.25 -18.87 3.22
CA GLY A 69 22.62 -17.57 3.46
C GLY A 69 23.15 -16.42 2.59
N GLU A 70 23.58 -16.74 1.36
CA GLU A 70 24.05 -15.77 0.38
C GLU A 70 22.95 -14.75 0.04
N LEU A 71 23.34 -13.52 -0.26
CA LEU A 71 22.42 -12.44 -0.62
C LEU A 71 22.54 -12.12 -2.11
N THR A 72 21.41 -11.89 -2.77
CA THR A 72 21.41 -11.31 -4.12
C THR A 72 21.91 -9.87 -4.11
N ASP A 73 22.18 -9.34 -5.30
CA ASP A 73 22.35 -7.90 -5.49
C ASP A 73 21.17 -7.11 -4.93
N LYS A 74 21.44 -5.85 -4.55
CA LYS A 74 20.44 -4.92 -4.04
C LYS A 74 19.49 -4.52 -5.16
N ILE A 75 18.21 -4.80 -4.97
CA ILE A 75 17.13 -4.41 -5.88
C ILE A 75 16.47 -3.15 -5.33
N PRO A 76 16.48 -2.00 -6.03
CA PRO A 76 15.86 -0.77 -5.54
C PRO A 76 14.34 -0.91 -5.44
N ILE A 77 13.77 -0.48 -4.30
CA ILE A 77 12.34 -0.44 -4.05
C ILE A 77 11.87 1.01 -4.19
N ASN A 78 11.20 1.31 -5.30
CA ASN A 78 10.74 2.66 -5.63
C ASN A 78 9.22 2.86 -5.46
N ARG A 79 8.51 1.82 -5.04
CA ARG A 79 7.05 1.82 -4.84
C ARG A 79 6.68 1.11 -3.56
N GLY A 80 5.47 1.40 -3.12
CA GLY A 80 4.87 0.79 -1.96
C GLY A 80 5.37 1.34 -0.63
N VAL A 81 4.67 0.92 0.41
CA VAL A 81 5.00 1.18 1.82
C VAL A 81 5.30 -0.14 2.51
N ARG A 82 6.04 -0.09 3.63
CA ARG A 82 6.46 -1.30 4.34
C ARG A 82 5.26 -1.95 5.05
N GLN A 83 4.85 -3.13 4.61
CA GLN A 83 3.77 -3.87 5.25
C GLN A 83 4.17 -4.23 6.70
N GLY A 84 3.26 -3.99 7.65
CA GLY A 84 3.51 -4.20 9.07
C GLY A 84 4.28 -3.06 9.76
N CYS A 85 4.64 -2.01 9.03
CA CYS A 85 5.10 -0.77 9.65
C CYS A 85 3.90 -0.05 10.29
N VAL A 86 4.13 0.59 11.44
CA VAL A 86 3.13 1.43 12.13
C VAL A 86 2.98 2.82 11.49
N LEU A 87 3.85 3.16 10.53
CA LEU A 87 3.94 4.45 9.86
C LEU A 87 3.70 4.32 8.35
#